data_AF-A0A847SCD3-F1
#
_entry.id   AF-A0A847SCD3-F1
#
_cell.length_a   1.000
_cell.length_b   1.000
_cell.length_c   1.000
_cell.angle_alpha   90.00
_cell.angle_beta   90.00
_cell.angle_gamma   90.00
#
_symmetry.space_group_name_H-M   'P 1'
#
loop_
_entity.id
_entity.type
_entity.pdbx_description
1 polymer ?
#
loop_
_entity_poly.entity_id
_entity_poly.type
_entity_poly.pdbx_seq_one_letter_code
_entity_poly.pdbx_strand_id
1 'polypeptide(L)'
;MEMNMRYILAAALIMGSMSCKPLRQSIHDTLYGSPAKGPTSDNTTRVEQHSSTTIIVNSSTHQVHSSSGGNFLRNAAALAAAESALRNLPAFAGKQIAVYEAIHFYDDGRINLELQHPTRPDYIDAYRFNKGSWEEPAPVQLSVHDDIKAGLVNLDKVHFINVANVYNNYRLKADSIEGVAPLTHIYAIIRGDSITWYPRSISGSRERYFISFTATGNIDRCYRE
;
A
#
# COMPACT_ATOMS: atom_id res chain seq x y z
N MET A 1 5.36 44.99 -56.96
CA MET A 1 3.91 44.92 -56.74
C MET A 1 3.73 44.10 -55.48
N GLU A 2 3.60 44.79 -54.35
CA GLU A 2 3.43 44.18 -53.05
C GLU A 2 2.02 43.64 -52.89
N MET A 3 1.86 42.47 -52.26
CA MET A 3 0.63 42.18 -51.55
C MET A 3 0.89 41.28 -50.34
N ASN A 4 0.65 41.91 -49.19
CA ASN A 4 0.63 41.43 -47.82
C ASN A 4 0.11 40.00 -47.59
N MET A 5 0.91 39.22 -46.87
CA MET A 5 0.53 37.96 -46.24
C MET A 5 0.13 38.22 -44.78
N ARG A 6 -1.18 38.16 -44.52
CA ARG A 6 -1.77 38.06 -43.18
C ARG A 6 -3.01 37.21 -43.29
N TYR A 7 -3.03 36.03 -42.66
CA TYR A 7 -4.15 35.55 -41.83
C TYR A 7 -3.67 34.36 -41.01
N ILE A 8 -3.70 34.56 -39.70
CA ILE A 8 -3.44 33.59 -38.64
C ILE A 8 -4.73 32.79 -38.47
N LEU A 9 -4.65 31.47 -38.60
CA LEU A 9 -5.70 30.54 -38.14
C LEU A 9 -5.06 29.59 -37.13
N ALA A 10 -5.15 29.98 -35.86
CA ALA A 10 -4.84 29.13 -34.73
C ALA A 10 -5.99 28.13 -34.54
N ALA A 11 -5.79 26.89 -34.99
CA ALA A 11 -6.67 25.79 -34.63
C ALA A 11 -6.24 25.24 -33.26
N ALA A 12 -6.92 25.69 -32.21
CA ALA A 12 -6.80 25.11 -30.87
C ALA A 12 -7.51 23.74 -30.84
N LEU A 13 -6.73 22.67 -30.92
CA LEU A 13 -7.22 21.31 -30.72
C LEU A 13 -7.45 21.10 -29.21
N ILE A 14 -8.70 21.14 -28.78
CA ILE A 14 -9.10 20.84 -27.40
C ILE A 14 -8.93 19.33 -27.17
N MET A 15 -7.78 18.93 -26.61
CA MET A 15 -7.60 17.60 -26.05
C MET A 15 -8.42 17.50 -24.76
N GLY A 16 -9.51 16.74 -24.81
CA GLY A 16 -10.36 16.46 -23.65
C GLY A 16 -9.63 15.59 -22.62
N SER A 17 -9.23 16.19 -21.51
CA SER A 17 -8.81 15.47 -20.32
C SER A 17 -10.05 15.00 -19.55
N MET A 18 -10.46 13.74 -19.78
CA MET A 18 -11.38 13.07 -18.87
C MET A 18 -10.64 12.74 -17.56
N SER A 19 -10.59 13.75 -16.67
CA SER A 19 -10.14 13.61 -15.30
C SER A 19 -11.11 12.73 -14.52
N CYS A 20 -10.61 11.65 -13.91
CA CYS A 20 -11.41 10.81 -13.02
C CYS A 20 -11.79 11.64 -11.78
N LYS A 21 -13.08 11.91 -11.61
CA LYS A 21 -13.59 12.59 -10.41
C LYS A 21 -13.54 11.64 -9.21
N PRO A 22 -13.05 12.07 -8.03
CA PRO A 22 -13.09 11.26 -6.82
C PRO A 22 -14.51 11.21 -6.23
N LEU A 23 -15.13 10.01 -6.24
CA LEU A 23 -16.38 9.67 -5.53
C LEU A 23 -16.09 9.56 -4.02
N ARG A 24 -16.01 10.71 -3.32
CA ARG A 24 -15.68 10.75 -1.88
C ARG A 24 -16.90 10.84 -0.95
N GLN A 25 -18.12 10.87 -1.47
CA GLN A 25 -19.32 11.15 -0.66
C GLN A 25 -20.18 9.94 -0.29
N SER A 26 -19.99 8.76 -0.89
CA SER A 26 -20.93 7.65 -0.68
C SER A 26 -20.63 6.76 0.53
N ILE A 27 -19.46 6.87 1.17
CA ILE A 27 -19.03 5.91 2.21
C ILE A 27 -19.34 6.41 3.63
N HIS A 28 -19.65 7.71 3.79
CA HIS A 28 -19.92 8.28 5.11
C HIS A 28 -21.32 7.89 5.65
N ASP A 29 -22.29 7.64 4.76
CA ASP A 29 -23.70 7.42 5.16
C ASP A 29 -24.00 5.97 5.57
N THR A 30 -23.13 5.00 5.25
CA THR A 30 -23.35 3.58 5.59
C THR A 30 -22.71 3.18 6.93
N LEU A 31 -21.66 3.89 7.37
CA LEU A 31 -20.93 3.57 8.60
C LEU A 31 -21.40 4.36 9.82
N TYR A 32 -21.99 5.53 9.61
CA TYR A 32 -22.41 6.42 10.70
C TYR A 32 -23.89 6.77 10.50
N GLY A 33 -24.76 5.80 10.79
CA GLY A 33 -26.20 5.99 10.76
C GLY A 33 -26.61 7.23 11.57
N SER A 34 -27.48 8.05 11.00
CA SER A 34 -28.12 9.16 11.70
C SER A 34 -28.81 8.67 12.98
N PRO A 35 -28.71 9.37 14.12
CA PRO A 35 -29.31 8.94 15.36
C PRO A 35 -30.84 9.00 15.26
N ALA A 36 -31.47 7.83 15.44
CA ALA A 36 -32.91 7.71 15.58
C ALA A 36 -33.39 8.42 16.86
N LYS A 37 -34.35 9.34 16.71
CA LYS A 37 -35.17 9.86 17.81
C LYS A 37 -35.98 8.72 18.43
N GLY A 38 -35.79 8.49 19.72
CA GLY A 38 -36.64 7.67 20.58
C GLY A 38 -36.84 8.36 21.95
N PRO A 39 -37.93 8.07 22.67
CA PRO A 39 -38.59 9.02 23.57
C PRO A 39 -38.08 9.01 25.02
N THR A 40 -38.48 10.09 25.72
CA THR A 40 -38.34 10.44 27.13
C THR A 40 -38.53 9.29 28.12
N SER A 41 -37.70 9.23 29.17
CA SER A 41 -38.02 8.51 30.42
C SER A 41 -37.53 9.30 31.63
N ASP A 42 -38.45 9.53 32.56
CA ASP A 42 -38.25 10.06 33.91
C ASP A 42 -37.78 8.97 34.90
N ASN A 43 -36.90 9.38 35.81
CA ASN A 43 -36.78 9.13 37.26
C ASN A 43 -36.62 7.72 37.88
N THR A 44 -35.56 7.59 38.71
CA THR A 44 -35.52 7.07 40.11
C THR A 44 -34.48 5.95 40.41
N THR A 45 -33.75 6.20 41.50
CA THR A 45 -32.58 5.55 42.12
C THR A 45 -32.85 4.22 42.84
N ARG A 46 -31.87 3.29 42.87
CA ARG A 46 -31.56 2.37 44.01
C ARG A 46 -30.13 1.78 43.93
N VAL A 47 -29.51 1.57 45.09
CA VAL A 47 -28.09 1.20 45.38
C VAL A 47 -27.90 -0.32 45.62
N GLU A 48 -26.62 -0.78 45.55
CA GLU A 48 -25.97 -2.02 46.06
C GLU A 48 -25.95 -3.26 45.11
N GLN A 49 -24.93 -4.13 44.99
CA GLN A 49 -23.56 -4.28 45.54
C GLN A 49 -22.84 -5.47 44.81
N HIS A 50 -21.51 -5.42 44.73
CA HIS A 50 -20.51 -6.49 44.47
C HIS A 50 -20.67 -7.52 43.33
N SER A 51 -19.66 -7.60 42.45
CA SER A 51 -18.82 -8.81 42.27
C SER A 51 -17.62 -8.50 41.37
N SER A 52 -16.43 -8.52 41.95
CA SER A 52 -15.16 -8.43 41.23
C SER A 52 -14.91 -9.72 40.46
N THR A 53 -14.84 -9.66 39.13
CA THR A 53 -14.41 -10.79 38.30
C THR A 53 -13.12 -10.41 37.59
N THR A 54 -12.02 -11.04 37.99
CA THR A 54 -10.72 -10.97 37.35
C THR A 54 -10.81 -11.58 35.95
N ILE A 55 -10.69 -10.76 34.90
CA ILE A 55 -10.58 -11.26 33.53
C ILE A 55 -9.14 -11.70 33.33
N ILE A 56 -8.93 -13.02 33.35
CA ILE A 56 -7.69 -13.66 32.87
C ILE A 56 -7.69 -13.47 31.35
N VAL A 57 -6.82 -12.58 30.86
CA VAL A 57 -6.55 -12.43 29.43
C VAL A 57 -5.66 -13.59 29.01
N ASN A 58 -6.28 -14.67 28.54
CA ASN A 58 -5.58 -15.76 27.89
C ASN A 58 -5.13 -15.27 26.50
N SER A 59 -3.87 -14.87 26.39
CA SER A 59 -3.20 -14.53 25.14
C SER A 59 -3.10 -15.77 24.25
N SER A 60 -4.18 -16.05 23.52
CA SER A 60 -4.17 -17.01 22.43
C SER A 60 -3.49 -16.33 21.25
N THR A 61 -2.27 -16.76 20.96
CA THR A 61 -1.55 -16.44 19.73
C THR A 61 -2.44 -16.78 18.54
N HIS A 62 -3.06 -15.75 17.95
CA HIS A 62 -3.68 -15.86 16.64
C HIS A 62 -2.56 -16.09 15.62
N GLN A 63 -2.26 -17.37 15.40
CA GLN A 63 -1.71 -17.86 14.15
C GLN A 63 -2.61 -17.32 13.05
N VAL A 64 -2.13 -16.31 12.32
CA VAL A 64 -2.80 -15.81 11.12
C VAL A 64 -2.63 -16.88 10.05
N HIS A 65 -3.45 -17.92 10.13
CA HIS A 65 -3.69 -18.76 8.98
C HIS A 65 -4.30 -17.86 7.92
N SER A 66 -3.58 -17.67 6.81
CA SER A 66 -4.12 -17.19 5.53
C SER A 66 -5.14 -18.20 5.00
N SER A 67 -6.29 -18.33 5.67
CA SER A 67 -7.40 -19.18 5.29
C SER A 67 -8.53 -18.31 4.76
N SER A 68 -8.37 -17.85 3.52
CA SER A 68 -9.46 -17.46 2.62
C SER A 68 -8.78 -17.14 1.29
N GLY A 69 -9.13 -17.83 0.21
CA GLY A 69 -8.51 -17.74 -1.13
C GLY A 69 -8.67 -16.38 -1.83
N GLY A 70 -8.31 -15.30 -1.14
CA GLY A 70 -8.30 -13.93 -1.61
C GLY A 70 -6.87 -13.44 -1.83
N ASN A 71 -6.71 -12.58 -2.84
CA ASN A 71 -5.48 -11.89 -3.18
C ASN A 71 -4.93 -11.12 -1.96
N PHE A 72 -3.73 -11.48 -1.51
CA PHE A 72 -3.06 -10.90 -0.36
C PHE A 72 -2.87 -9.38 -0.47
N LEU A 73 -2.66 -8.86 -1.68
CA LEU A 73 -2.37 -7.45 -1.92
C LEU A 73 -3.51 -6.51 -1.50
N ARG A 74 -4.76 -6.99 -1.40
CA ARG A 74 -5.90 -6.19 -0.91
C ARG A 74 -6.09 -6.29 0.61
N ASN A 75 -5.41 -7.22 1.27
CA ASN A 75 -5.60 -7.50 2.69
C ASN A 75 -4.74 -6.59 3.56
N ALA A 76 -5.25 -5.38 3.81
CA ALA A 76 -4.61 -4.36 4.65
C ALA A 76 -4.18 -4.89 6.03
N ALA A 77 -5.00 -5.75 6.66
CA ALA A 77 -4.69 -6.32 7.96
C ALA A 77 -3.51 -7.30 7.90
N ALA A 78 -3.47 -8.18 6.89
CA ALA A 78 -2.36 -9.13 6.72
C ALA A 78 -1.04 -8.42 6.34
N LEU A 79 -1.11 -7.37 5.52
CA LEU A 79 0.04 -6.51 5.19
C LEU A 79 0.59 -5.81 6.45
N ALA A 80 -0.29 -5.22 7.26
CA ALA A 80 0.10 -4.59 8.53
C ALA A 80 0.67 -5.61 9.53
N ALA A 81 0.10 -6.82 9.59
CA ALA A 81 0.62 -7.89 10.43
C ALA A 81 2.02 -8.35 9.97
N ALA A 82 2.27 -8.46 8.67
CA ALA A 82 3.59 -8.80 8.14
C ALA A 82 4.65 -7.72 8.45
N GLU A 83 4.30 -6.44 8.31
CA GLU A 83 5.18 -5.32 8.70
C GLU A 83 5.47 -5.36 10.21
N SER A 84 4.45 -5.54 11.04
CA SER A 84 4.61 -5.64 12.49
C SER A 84 5.50 -6.83 12.88
N ALA A 85 5.31 -7.99 12.24
CA ALA A 85 6.16 -9.16 12.45
C ALA A 85 7.63 -8.88 12.07
N LEU A 86 7.88 -8.11 11.01
CA LEU A 86 9.24 -7.71 10.60
C LEU A 86 9.89 -6.84 11.68
N ARG A 87 9.16 -5.83 12.14
CA ARG A 87 9.61 -4.88 13.18
C ARG A 87 9.88 -5.57 14.51
N ASN A 88 9.18 -6.66 14.80
CA ASN A 88 9.33 -7.44 16.03
C ASN A 88 10.39 -8.54 15.94
N LEU A 89 11.11 -8.68 14.82
CA LEU A 89 12.24 -9.61 14.77
C LEU A 89 13.29 -9.21 15.83
N PRO A 90 13.90 -10.18 16.55
CA PRO A 90 14.86 -9.88 17.61
C PRO A 90 16.02 -8.97 17.16
N ALA A 91 16.45 -9.10 15.90
CA ALA A 91 17.54 -8.32 15.34
C ALA A 91 17.23 -6.80 15.23
N PHE A 92 15.95 -6.44 15.14
CA PHE A 92 15.44 -5.07 14.93
C PHE A 92 14.73 -4.47 16.14
N ALA A 93 14.60 -5.21 17.25
CA ALA A 93 13.92 -4.72 18.45
C ALA A 93 14.50 -3.36 18.92
N GLY A 94 13.67 -2.31 18.89
CA GLY A 94 14.05 -0.95 19.29
C GLY A 94 14.99 -0.21 18.31
N LYS A 95 15.23 -0.75 17.11
CA LYS A 95 16.09 -0.14 16.09
C LYS A 95 15.27 0.39 14.91
N GLN A 96 15.81 1.39 14.22
CA GLN A 96 15.29 1.78 12.92
C GLN A 96 15.64 0.70 11.89
N ILE A 97 14.69 0.44 10.98
CA ILE A 97 14.88 -0.49 9.88
C ILE A 97 15.07 0.31 8.60
N ALA A 98 16.19 0.10 7.93
CA ALA A 98 16.48 0.72 6.65
C ALA A 98 16.27 -0.30 5.53
N VAL A 99 15.32 -0.03 4.65
CA VAL A 99 15.03 -0.81 3.45
C VAL A 99 15.97 -0.40 2.34
N TYR A 100 16.56 -1.38 1.66
CA TYR A 100 17.45 -1.19 0.53
C TYR A 100 16.69 -1.40 -0.79
N GLU A 101 16.63 -0.35 -1.60
CA GLU A 101 16.14 -0.27 -2.99
C GLU A 101 14.69 -0.66 -3.30
N ALA A 102 14.16 -1.75 -2.76
CA ALA A 102 12.85 -2.24 -3.16
C ALA A 102 12.16 -3.14 -2.13
N ILE A 103 10.83 -3.19 -2.23
CA ILE A 103 9.98 -4.19 -1.56
C ILE A 103 9.04 -4.78 -2.60
N HIS A 104 8.99 -6.10 -2.66
CA HIS A 104 8.14 -6.85 -3.58
C HIS A 104 7.03 -7.57 -2.84
N PHE A 105 5.78 -7.30 -3.23
CA PHE A 105 4.60 -7.94 -2.67
C PHE A 105 3.93 -8.80 -3.73
N TYR A 106 3.51 -10.01 -3.37
CA TYR A 106 2.85 -10.96 -4.25
C TYR A 106 1.44 -11.29 -3.73
N ASP A 107 0.53 -11.60 -4.65
CA ASP A 107 -0.86 -11.96 -4.35
C ASP A 107 -1.01 -13.25 -3.55
N ASP A 108 -0.04 -14.15 -3.63
CA ASP A 108 0.05 -15.40 -2.89
C ASP A 108 0.50 -15.25 -1.42
N GLY A 109 0.77 -14.02 -0.98
CA GLY A 109 1.19 -13.75 0.40
C GLY A 109 2.69 -13.64 0.61
N ARG A 110 3.51 -13.76 -0.43
CA ARG A 110 4.95 -13.51 -0.30
C ARG A 110 5.28 -12.03 -0.24
N ILE A 111 6.28 -11.69 0.58
CA ILE A 111 6.93 -10.37 0.58
C ILE A 111 8.44 -10.59 0.56
N ASN A 112 9.14 -9.94 -0.38
CA ASN A 112 10.59 -9.95 -0.43
C ASN A 112 11.12 -8.53 -0.30
N LEU A 113 12.12 -8.32 0.54
CA LEU A 113 12.84 -7.06 0.64
C LEU A 113 14.26 -7.28 1.11
N GLU A 114 15.07 -6.26 0.92
CA GLU A 114 16.44 -6.22 1.39
C GLU A 114 16.57 -5.13 2.44
N LEU A 115 17.28 -5.42 3.53
CA LEU A 115 17.43 -4.52 4.66
C LEU A 115 18.91 -4.33 4.97
N GLN A 116 19.27 -3.15 5.44
CA GLN A 116 20.58 -2.93 6.03
C GLN A 116 20.77 -3.82 7.26
N HIS A 117 21.91 -4.52 7.33
CA HIS A 117 22.21 -5.41 8.44
C HIS A 117 22.25 -4.61 9.76
N PRO A 118 21.52 -5.03 10.81
CA PRO A 118 21.23 -4.21 12.00
C PRO A 118 22.40 -3.93 12.96
N THR A 119 23.61 -4.36 12.59
CA THR A 119 24.86 -4.20 13.36
C THR A 119 26.08 -3.97 12.46
N ARG A 120 25.95 -4.18 11.13
CA ARG A 120 27.03 -4.02 10.15
C ARG A 120 26.48 -3.20 8.98
N PRO A 121 26.51 -1.87 9.04
CA PRO A 121 25.80 -1.01 8.07
C PRO A 121 26.30 -1.13 6.63
N ASP A 122 27.48 -1.73 6.43
CA ASP A 122 28.05 -2.00 5.10
C ASP A 122 27.51 -3.29 4.46
N TYR A 123 26.60 -4.01 5.13
CA TYR A 123 25.99 -5.25 4.62
C TYR A 123 24.49 -5.09 4.43
N ILE A 124 23.98 -5.82 3.45
CA ILE A 124 22.57 -5.95 3.13
C ILE A 124 22.20 -7.43 3.29
N ASP A 125 21.05 -7.69 3.91
CA ASP A 125 20.47 -9.03 3.97
C ASP A 125 19.09 -9.04 3.32
N ALA A 126 18.78 -10.13 2.64
CA ALA A 126 17.47 -10.41 2.06
C ALA A 126 16.56 -11.06 3.10
N TYR A 127 15.35 -10.53 3.21
CA TYR A 127 14.27 -11.03 4.06
C TYR A 127 13.10 -11.49 3.19
N ARG A 128 12.54 -12.65 3.54
CA ARG A 128 11.42 -13.27 2.82
C ARG A 128 10.31 -13.58 3.80
N PHE A 129 9.13 -13.05 3.55
CA PHE A 129 7.90 -13.42 4.25
C PHE A 129 7.18 -14.46 3.42
N ASN A 130 6.84 -15.58 4.03
CA ASN A 130 6.12 -16.65 3.39
C ASN A 130 5.32 -17.45 4.42
N LYS A 131 4.14 -17.94 4.03
CA LYS A 131 3.27 -18.76 4.90
C LYS A 131 3.02 -18.16 6.30
N GLY A 132 2.98 -16.82 6.41
CA GLY A 132 2.67 -16.12 7.65
C GLY A 132 3.86 -15.74 8.55
N SER A 133 5.10 -16.03 8.13
CA SER A 133 6.30 -15.74 8.92
C SER A 133 7.46 -15.22 8.07
N TRP A 134 8.37 -14.48 8.70
CA TRP A 134 9.67 -14.12 8.10
C TRP A 134 10.65 -15.29 8.24
N GLU A 135 11.30 -15.64 7.13
CA GLU A 135 12.38 -16.62 7.06
C GLU A 135 13.68 -16.05 7.66
N GLU A 136 14.69 -16.91 7.86
CA GLU A 136 16.02 -16.46 8.25
C GLU A 136 16.62 -15.54 7.16
N PRO A 137 17.29 -14.45 7.54
CA PRO A 137 17.89 -13.53 6.58
C PRO A 137 19.05 -14.19 5.84
N ALA A 138 19.17 -13.89 4.54
CA ALA A 138 20.28 -14.35 3.70
C ALA A 138 21.16 -13.17 3.28
N PRO A 139 22.50 -13.28 3.39
CA PRO A 139 23.38 -12.19 2.99
C PRO A 139 23.27 -11.91 1.49
N VAL A 140 23.25 -10.63 1.11
CA VAL A 140 23.26 -10.18 -0.28
C VAL A 140 24.68 -9.82 -0.69
N GLN A 141 25.12 -10.35 -1.83
CA GLN A 141 26.42 -9.99 -2.40
C GLN A 141 26.30 -8.70 -3.21
N LEU A 142 26.93 -7.65 -2.71
CA LEU A 142 27.00 -6.35 -3.38
C LEU A 142 28.23 -6.25 -4.29
N SER A 143 28.11 -5.44 -5.32
CA SER A 143 29.22 -4.97 -6.15
C SER A 143 30.03 -3.90 -5.42
N VAL A 144 31.31 -3.76 -5.76
CA VAL A 144 32.18 -2.68 -5.27
C VAL A 144 31.71 -1.28 -5.69
N HIS A 145 30.81 -1.21 -6.67
CA HIS A 145 30.22 0.03 -7.17
C HIS A 145 28.87 0.38 -6.52
N ASP A 146 28.34 -0.49 -5.66
CA ASP A 146 27.05 -0.25 -5.02
C ASP A 146 27.21 0.76 -3.88
N ASP A 147 26.46 1.85 -3.97
CA ASP A 147 26.31 2.80 -2.87
C ASP A 147 25.10 2.42 -2.03
N ILE A 148 25.35 1.68 -0.94
CA ILE A 148 24.32 1.28 0.01
C ILE A 148 23.53 2.50 0.48
N LYS A 149 24.21 3.59 0.86
CA LYS A 149 23.56 4.76 1.48
C LYS A 149 22.58 5.43 0.53
N ALA A 150 22.89 5.50 -0.76
CA ALA A 150 22.00 6.05 -1.78
C ALA A 150 20.72 5.22 -1.97
N GLY A 151 20.78 3.91 -1.66
CA GLY A 151 19.67 2.97 -1.79
C GLY A 151 18.81 2.81 -0.53
N LEU A 152 19.15 3.45 0.59
CA LEU A 152 18.43 3.26 1.86
C LEU A 152 17.28 4.26 2.06
N VAL A 153 16.16 3.73 2.56
CA VAL A 153 15.07 4.51 3.15
C VAL A 153 14.65 3.91 4.49
N ASN A 154 14.24 4.75 5.43
CA ASN A 154 13.63 4.25 6.65
C ASN A 154 12.27 3.59 6.34
N LEU A 155 12.05 2.37 6.84
CA LEU A 155 10.78 1.63 6.74
C LEU A 155 9.57 2.46 7.20
N ASP A 156 9.74 3.40 8.12
CA ASP A 156 8.70 4.33 8.59
C ASP A 156 8.14 5.24 7.49
N LYS A 157 8.83 5.36 6.35
CA LYS A 157 8.35 6.09 5.17
C LYS A 157 7.49 5.22 4.24
N VAL A 158 7.54 3.88 4.38
CA VAL A 158 6.87 2.92 3.51
C VAL A 158 6.07 1.89 4.32
N HIS A 159 4.80 2.21 4.59
CA HIS A 159 3.91 1.30 5.28
C HIS A 159 3.31 0.25 4.33
N PHE A 160 3.36 -1.02 4.71
CA PHE A 160 2.91 -2.14 3.87
C PHE A 160 1.40 -2.07 3.61
N ILE A 161 0.64 -1.48 4.53
CA ILE A 161 -0.80 -1.26 4.37
C ILE A 161 -1.13 -0.44 3.11
N ASN A 162 -0.21 0.41 2.63
CA ASN A 162 -0.41 1.24 1.44
C ASN A 162 -0.50 0.40 0.16
N VAL A 163 0.01 -0.85 0.17
CA VAL A 163 -0.16 -1.80 -0.95
C VAL A 163 -1.63 -2.07 -1.22
N ALA A 164 -2.48 -2.14 -0.18
CA ALA A 164 -3.91 -2.31 -0.36
C ALA A 164 -4.55 -1.10 -1.06
N ASN A 165 -4.08 0.11 -0.78
CA ASN A 165 -4.54 1.32 -1.48
C ASN A 165 -4.14 1.28 -2.96
N VAL A 166 -2.89 0.92 -3.26
CA VAL A 166 -2.40 0.76 -4.64
C VAL A 166 -3.23 -0.29 -5.37
N TYR A 167 -3.45 -1.47 -4.77
CA TYR A 167 -4.23 -2.54 -5.36
C TYR A 167 -5.67 -2.09 -5.68
N ASN A 168 -6.36 -1.49 -4.71
CA ASN A 168 -7.74 -1.07 -4.86
C ASN A 168 -7.88 0.02 -5.94
N ASN A 169 -6.97 1.00 -5.93
CA ASN A 169 -6.97 2.08 -6.91
C ASN A 169 -6.62 1.60 -8.33
N TYR A 170 -5.68 0.65 -8.45
CA TYR A 170 -5.40 0.00 -9.72
C TYR A 170 -6.63 -0.74 -10.25
N ARG A 171 -7.27 -1.56 -9.40
CA ARG A 171 -8.44 -2.36 -9.77
C ARG A 171 -9.63 -1.51 -10.18
N LEU A 172 -9.89 -0.40 -9.49
CA LEU A 172 -10.96 0.53 -9.86
C LEU A 172 -10.85 1.00 -11.32
N LYS A 173 -9.63 1.23 -11.83
CA LYS A 173 -9.42 1.60 -13.23
C LYS A 173 -9.37 0.38 -14.16
N ALA A 174 -8.69 -0.69 -13.74
CA ALA A 174 -8.54 -1.91 -14.54
C ALA A 174 -9.88 -2.58 -14.86
N ASP A 175 -10.83 -2.55 -13.93
CA ASP A 175 -12.16 -3.17 -14.11
C ASP A 175 -13.01 -2.47 -15.18
N SER A 176 -12.63 -1.26 -15.58
CA SER A 176 -13.26 -0.53 -16.70
C SER A 176 -12.65 -0.86 -18.06
N ILE A 177 -11.61 -1.69 -18.13
CA ILE A 177 -10.81 -1.93 -19.34
C ILE A 177 -10.89 -3.40 -19.71
N GLU A 178 -11.28 -3.67 -20.96
CA GLU A 178 -11.38 -5.04 -21.47
C GLU A 178 -9.99 -5.70 -21.52
N GLY A 179 -9.90 -6.94 -21.04
CA GLY A 179 -8.72 -7.80 -21.21
C GLY A 179 -7.52 -7.50 -20.29
N VAL A 180 -7.71 -6.73 -19.22
CA VAL A 180 -6.66 -6.54 -18.21
C VAL A 180 -6.43 -7.83 -17.43
N ALA A 181 -5.17 -8.28 -17.37
CA ALA A 181 -4.79 -9.44 -16.57
C ALA A 181 -4.92 -9.15 -15.06
N PRO A 182 -5.18 -10.18 -14.22
CA PRO A 182 -5.18 -10.02 -12.77
C PRO A 182 -3.86 -9.45 -12.25
N LEU A 183 -3.95 -8.54 -11.27
CA LEU A 183 -2.77 -7.97 -10.62
C LEU A 183 -2.20 -8.97 -9.60
N THR A 184 -1.04 -9.55 -9.91
CA THR A 184 -0.38 -10.58 -9.10
C THR A 184 0.75 -10.05 -8.22
N HIS A 185 1.24 -8.84 -8.46
CA HIS A 185 2.35 -8.26 -7.72
C HIS A 185 2.31 -6.74 -7.71
N ILE A 186 2.84 -6.15 -6.64
CA ILE A 186 3.07 -4.71 -6.48
C ILE A 186 4.49 -4.52 -5.97
N TYR A 187 5.23 -3.59 -6.55
CA TYR A 187 6.59 -3.26 -6.09
C TYR A 187 6.64 -1.82 -5.58
N ALA A 188 7.30 -1.61 -4.44
CA ALA A 188 7.78 -0.30 -4.03
C ALA A 188 9.23 -0.19 -4.46
N ILE A 189 9.56 0.72 -5.38
CA ILE A 189 10.94 1.06 -5.72
C ILE A 189 11.32 2.33 -4.97
N ILE A 190 12.44 2.27 -4.28
CA ILE A 190 12.95 3.28 -3.36
C ILE A 190 14.21 3.90 -3.97
N ARG A 191 14.22 5.23 -4.04
CA ARG A 191 15.38 6.03 -4.45
C ARG A 191 15.47 7.25 -3.54
N GLY A 192 16.46 7.26 -2.64
CA GLY A 192 16.54 8.25 -1.57
C GLY A 192 15.24 8.32 -0.76
N ASP A 193 14.62 9.51 -0.73
CA ASP A 193 13.36 9.74 0.00
C ASP A 193 12.09 9.47 -0.82
N SER A 194 12.22 9.01 -2.06
CA SER A 194 11.09 8.79 -2.95
C SER A 194 10.69 7.31 -3.03
N ILE A 195 9.37 7.07 -3.05
CA ILE A 195 8.76 5.75 -3.25
C ILE A 195 7.98 5.81 -4.56
N THR A 196 8.30 4.90 -5.48
CA THR A 196 7.56 4.70 -6.72
C THR A 196 6.89 3.34 -6.68
N TRP A 197 5.56 3.34 -6.73
CA TRP A 197 4.76 2.11 -6.81
C TRP A 197 4.65 1.60 -8.25
N TYR A 198 4.75 0.28 -8.40
CA TYR A 198 4.49 -0.45 -9.64
C TYR A 198 3.34 -1.44 -9.45
N PRO A 199 2.58 -1.75 -10.51
CA PRO A 199 2.79 -1.38 -11.91
C PRO A 199 2.45 0.09 -12.23
N ARG A 200 3.10 0.65 -13.25
CA ARG A 200 2.84 2.01 -13.76
C ARG A 200 2.03 2.07 -15.05
N SER A 201 1.45 0.94 -15.44
CA SER A 201 0.58 0.84 -16.60
C SER A 201 -0.53 -0.17 -16.40
N ILE A 202 -1.65 0.07 -17.07
CA ILE A 202 -2.76 -0.87 -17.20
C ILE A 202 -2.90 -1.19 -18.69
N SER A 203 -2.71 -2.46 -19.04
CA SER A 203 -2.76 -2.92 -20.43
C SER A 203 -4.00 -3.78 -20.64
N GLY A 204 -4.94 -3.27 -21.43
CA GLY A 204 -6.10 -4.01 -21.91
C GLY A 204 -5.89 -4.55 -23.33
N SER A 205 -6.93 -5.17 -23.88
CA SER A 205 -6.90 -5.75 -25.23
C SER A 205 -6.77 -4.71 -26.35
N ARG A 206 -7.25 -3.48 -26.12
CA ARG A 206 -7.36 -2.43 -27.17
C ARG A 206 -6.80 -1.07 -26.75
N GLU A 207 -6.42 -0.93 -25.49
CA GLU A 207 -5.96 0.32 -24.94
C GLU A 207 -5.00 0.11 -23.79
N ARG A 208 -4.18 1.13 -23.55
CA ARG A 208 -3.21 1.16 -22.47
C ARG A 208 -3.35 2.48 -21.72
N TYR A 209 -3.16 2.41 -20.41
CA TYR A 209 -3.13 3.59 -19.56
C TYR A 209 -1.81 3.64 -18.82
N PHE A 210 -1.26 4.84 -18.68
CA PHE A 210 -0.33 5.15 -17.61
C PHE A 210 -1.10 5.27 -16.29
N ILE A 211 -0.50 4.80 -15.20
CA ILE A 211 -1.00 5.04 -13.84
C ILE A 211 0.18 5.26 -12.89
N SER A 212 0.10 6.24 -12.00
CA SER A 212 1.04 6.43 -10.90
C SER A 212 0.31 6.65 -9.58
N PHE A 213 1.02 6.44 -8.49
CA PHE A 213 0.49 6.54 -7.13
C PHE A 213 1.35 7.44 -6.25
N THR A 214 0.71 8.09 -5.29
CA THR A 214 1.39 8.76 -4.17
C THR A 214 2.08 7.73 -3.26
N ALA A 215 2.95 8.17 -2.35
CA ALA A 215 3.58 7.29 -1.35
C ALA A 215 2.55 6.50 -0.51
N THR A 216 1.37 7.08 -0.26
CA THR A 216 0.25 6.45 0.48
C THR A 216 -0.65 5.55 -0.40
N GLY A 217 -0.34 5.41 -1.69
CA GLY A 217 -1.04 4.52 -2.61
C GLY A 217 -2.29 5.12 -3.26
N ASN A 218 -2.51 6.44 -3.16
CA ASN A 218 -3.59 7.12 -3.89
C ASN A 218 -3.20 7.35 -5.35
N ILE A 219 -4.15 7.42 -6.28
CA ILE A 219 -3.85 7.78 -7.68
C ILE A 219 -3.26 9.19 -7.72
N ASP A 220 -2.09 9.30 -8.33
CA ASP A 220 -1.40 10.56 -8.61
C ASP A 220 -1.72 11.02 -10.05
N ARG A 221 -1.45 10.17 -11.04
CA ARG A 221 -1.80 10.43 -12.45
C ARG A 221 -2.37 9.17 -13.08
N CYS A 222 -3.34 9.36 -13.97
CA CYS A 222 -3.83 8.29 -14.84
C CYS A 222 -4.33 8.88 -16.16
N TYR A 223 -3.82 8.39 -17.28
CA TYR A 223 -4.21 8.83 -18.61
C TYR A 223 -3.99 7.71 -19.63
N ARG A 224 -4.72 7.77 -20.74
CA ARG A 224 -4.60 6.80 -21.84
C ARG A 224 -3.33 7.12 -22.65
N GLU A 225 -2.56 6.10 -22.97
CA GLU A 225 -1.37 6.19 -23.83
C GLU A 225 -1.74 6.01 -25.31
#